data_AF-A0A1H3YKI0-F1
#
_entry.id   AF-A0A1H3YKI0-F1
#
_cell.length_a   1.000
_cell.length_b   1.000
_cell.length_c   1.000
_cell.angle_alpha   90.00
_cell.angle_beta   90.00
_cell.angle_gamma   90.00
#
_symmetry.space_group_name_H-M   'P 1'
#
loop_
_entity.id
_entity.type
_entity.pdbx_description
1 polymer ?
#
loop_
_entity_poly.entity_id
_entity_poly.type
_entity_poly.pdbx_seq_one_letter_code
_entity_poly.pdbx_strand_id
1 'polypeptide(L)'
;MEKEFLDLIKSTGYAIESFGVIVVLVGSIVSTTQFLRSYRQLEAGLAYKIYRQNLGRAIILGLEFLIAGDIIRTVVVADSLQNVAILGLIVVIRAFLSVMLQYEIEGQLPWQRQRKGNAKV
;
A
#
# COMPACT_ATOMS: atom_id res chain seq x y z
N MET A 1 -20.00 -20.73 -16.83
CA MET A 1 -20.66 -19.75 -15.93
C MET A 1 -19.92 -19.57 -14.60
N GLU A 2 -20.00 -20.50 -13.62
CA GLU A 2 -19.36 -20.27 -12.30
C GLU A 2 -17.83 -20.15 -12.37
N LYS A 3 -17.15 -21.03 -13.11
CA LYS A 3 -15.69 -20.95 -13.32
C LYS A 3 -15.23 -19.67 -14.05
N GLU A 4 -15.96 -19.25 -15.08
CA GLU A 4 -15.66 -18.02 -15.83
C GLU A 4 -15.82 -16.77 -14.96
N PHE A 5 -16.81 -16.77 -14.06
CA PHE A 5 -17.01 -15.69 -13.10
C PHE A 5 -15.85 -15.60 -12.10
N LEU A 6 -15.42 -16.75 -11.55
CA LEU A 6 -14.26 -16.80 -10.63
C LEU A 6 -12.96 -16.34 -11.30
N ASP A 7 -12.73 -16.73 -12.56
CA ASP A 7 -11.52 -16.34 -13.30
C ASP A 7 -11.53 -14.85 -13.64
N LEU A 8 -12.69 -14.28 -13.97
CA LEU A 8 -12.85 -12.83 -14.19
C LEU A 8 -12.54 -12.03 -12.92
N ILE A 9 -13.06 -12.45 -11.77
CA ILE A 9 -12.80 -11.75 -10.51
C ILE A 9 -11.33 -11.88 -10.10
N LYS A 10 -10.74 -13.06 -10.24
CA LYS A 10 -9.28 -13.25 -9.99
C LYS A 10 -8.45 -12.31 -10.85
N SER A 11 -8.74 -12.24 -12.15
CA SER A 11 -8.04 -11.35 -13.09
C SER A 11 -8.17 -9.88 -12.67
N THR A 12 -9.36 -9.48 -12.22
CA THR A 12 -9.61 -8.13 -11.69
C THR A 12 -8.77 -7.84 -10.44
N GLY A 13 -8.67 -8.80 -9.51
CA GLY A 13 -7.81 -8.68 -8.33
C GLY A 13 -6.34 -8.45 -8.69
N TYR A 14 -5.80 -9.23 -9.63
CA TYR A 14 -4.43 -9.04 -10.13
C TYR A 14 -4.23 -7.70 -10.83
N ALA A 15 -5.21 -7.23 -11.61
CA ALA A 15 -5.14 -5.94 -12.27
C ALA A 15 -5.06 -4.80 -11.26
N ILE A 16 -5.89 -4.85 -10.20
CA ILE A 16 -5.91 -3.86 -9.12
C ILE A 16 -4.60 -3.87 -8.33
N GLU A 17 -4.08 -5.06 -7.98
CA GLU A 17 -2.77 -5.15 -7.31
C GLU A 17 -1.66 -4.57 -8.17
N SER A 18 -1.63 -4.92 -9.46
CA SER A 18 -0.63 -4.42 -10.40
C SER A 18 -0.68 -2.90 -10.50
N PHE A 19 -1.89 -2.33 -10.53
CA PHE A 19 -2.07 -0.88 -10.52
C PHE A 19 -1.53 -0.25 -9.22
N GLY A 20 -1.80 -0.85 -8.06
CA GLY A 20 -1.25 -0.41 -6.79
C GLY A 20 0.28 -0.40 -6.79
N VAL A 21 0.92 -1.46 -7.29
CA VAL A 21 2.38 -1.53 -7.43
C VAL A 21 2.91 -0.42 -8.35
N ILE A 22 2.26 -0.18 -9.49
CA ILE A 22 2.64 0.87 -10.43
C ILE A 22 2.56 2.25 -9.77
N VAL A 23 1.50 2.52 -9.00
CA VAL A 23 1.33 3.79 -8.28
C VAL A 23 2.47 4.00 -7.28
N VAL A 24 2.84 2.99 -6.49
CA VAL A 24 3.97 3.07 -5.55
C VAL A 24 5.28 3.33 -6.30
N LEU A 25 5.54 2.59 -7.39
CA LEU A 25 6.77 2.72 -8.18
C LEU A 25 6.89 4.12 -8.78
N VAL A 26 5.87 4.58 -9.50
CA VAL A 26 5.88 5.89 -10.16
C VAL A 26 5.99 7.00 -9.13
N GLY A 27 5.20 6.96 -8.06
CA GLY A 27 5.26 7.97 -7.01
C GLY A 27 6.61 8.00 -6.28
N SER A 28 7.26 6.84 -6.11
CA SER A 28 8.62 6.75 -5.57
C SER A 28 9.64 7.37 -6.52
N ILE A 29 9.63 7.00 -7.80
CA ILE A 29 10.54 7.55 -8.82
C ILE A 29 10.40 9.08 -8.93
N VAL A 30 9.16 9.57 -8.97
CA VAL A 30 8.86 11.00 -9.05
C VAL A 30 9.36 11.74 -7.81
N SER A 31 9.13 11.19 -6.62
CA SER A 31 9.61 11.78 -5.36
C SER A 31 11.13 11.81 -5.31
N THR A 32 11.80 10.72 -5.70
CA THR A 32 13.26 10.60 -5.72
C THR A 32 13.89 11.56 -6.72
N THR A 33 13.36 11.63 -7.95
CA THR A 33 13.88 12.57 -8.96
C THR A 33 13.72 14.03 -8.56
N GLN A 34 12.60 14.40 -7.93
CA GLN A 34 12.42 15.75 -7.37
C GLN A 34 13.40 16.04 -6.23
N PHE A 35 13.63 15.06 -5.35
CA PHE A 35 14.61 15.19 -4.27
C PHE A 35 16.02 15.40 -4.81
N LEU A 36 16.50 14.57 -5.76
CA LEU A 36 17.83 14.74 -6.35
C LEU A 36 18.01 16.10 -7.02
N ARG A 37 16.98 16.62 -7.70
CA ARG A 37 17.03 17.95 -8.32
C ARG A 37 17.06 19.08 -7.30
N SER A 38 16.29 18.94 -6.22
CA SER A 38 16.11 20.01 -5.23
C SER A 38 17.16 19.97 -4.10
N TYR A 39 17.89 18.87 -3.94
CA TYR A 39 18.92 18.68 -2.91
C TYR A 39 20.04 19.73 -2.97
N ARG A 40 20.31 20.30 -4.14
CA ARG A 40 21.31 21.37 -4.31
C ARG A 40 20.76 22.78 -4.04
N GLN A 41 19.45 22.96 -3.97
CA GLN A 41 18.80 24.29 -3.89
C GLN A 41 18.14 24.54 -2.53
N LEU A 42 17.76 23.49 -1.80
CA LEU A 42 17.08 23.58 -0.51
C LEU A 42 17.99 23.12 0.62
N GLU A 43 17.78 23.71 1.80
CA GLU A 43 18.38 23.24 3.04
C GLU A 43 18.08 21.74 3.22
N ALA A 44 19.10 20.92 3.51
CA ALA A 44 19.01 19.46 3.45
C ALA A 44 17.84 18.88 4.28
N GLY A 45 17.50 19.53 5.41
CA GLY A 45 16.38 19.14 6.26
C GLY A 45 15.00 19.34 5.60
N LEU A 46 14.82 20.40 4.81
CA LEU A 46 13.54 20.69 4.14
C LEU A 46 13.33 19.78 2.92
N ALA A 47 14.38 19.55 2.13
CA ALA A 47 14.34 18.63 0.99
C ALA A 47 13.98 17.20 1.42
N TYR A 48 14.58 16.71 2.52
CA TYR A 48 14.29 15.39 3.06
C TYR A 48 12.84 15.26 3.57
N LYS A 49 12.33 16.30 4.25
CA LYS A 49 10.95 16.31 4.75
C LYS A 49 9.92 16.24 3.61
N ILE A 50 10.13 16.99 2.54
CA ILE A 50 9.26 16.98 1.35
C ILE A 50 9.33 15.62 0.65
N TYR A 51 10.53 15.07 0.47
CA TYR A 51 10.72 13.73 -0.08
C TYR A 51 9.93 12.66 0.69
N ARG A 52 10.08 12.62 2.02
CA ARG A 52 9.38 11.65 2.87
C ARG A 52 7.86 11.83 2.85
N GLN A 53 7.37 13.06 2.74
CA GLN A 53 5.93 13.32 2.60
C GLN A 53 5.38 12.82 1.26
N ASN A 54 6.06 13.11 0.15
CA ASN A 54 5.60 12.69 -1.17
C ASN A 54 5.70 11.16 -1.35
N LEU A 55 6.80 10.57 -0.88
CA LEU A 55 6.98 9.12 -0.86
C LEU A 55 5.90 8.43 0.00
N GLY A 56 5.64 8.95 1.19
CA GLY A 56 4.60 8.41 2.08
C GLY A 56 3.21 8.48 1.45
N ARG A 57 2.86 9.57 0.79
CA ARG A 57 1.58 9.72 0.07
C ARG A 57 1.43 8.69 -1.06
N ALA A 58 2.48 8.49 -1.85
CA ALA A 58 2.48 7.49 -2.92
C ALA A 58 2.32 6.06 -2.39
N ILE A 59 3.01 5.73 -1.30
CA ILE A 59 2.91 4.41 -0.64
C ILE A 59 1.50 4.18 -0.10
N ILE A 60 0.91 5.15 0.60
CA ILE A 60 -0.45 5.03 1.16
C ILE A 60 -1.46 4.77 0.04
N LEU A 61 -1.41 5.57 -1.03
CA LEU A 61 -2.31 5.41 -2.16
C LEU A 61 -2.15 4.04 -2.83
N GLY A 62 -0.92 3.61 -3.07
CA GLY A 62 -0.68 2.28 -3.62
C GLY A 62 -1.15 1.15 -2.71
N LEU A 63 -1.07 1.33 -1.39
CA LEU A 63 -1.56 0.35 -0.41
C LEU A 63 -3.09 0.23 -0.40
N GLU A 64 -3.83 1.32 -0.67
CA GLU A 64 -5.29 1.24 -0.82
C GLU A 64 -5.68 0.28 -1.97
N PHE A 65 -4.98 0.36 -3.10
CA PHE A 65 -5.18 -0.57 -4.22
C PHE A 65 -4.70 -1.99 -3.90
N LEU A 66 -3.54 -2.13 -3.26
CA LEU A 66 -3.00 -3.44 -2.90
C LEU A 66 -3.92 -4.18 -1.92
N ILE A 67 -4.53 -3.49 -0.96
CA ILE A 67 -5.51 -4.06 -0.03
C ILE A 67 -6.78 -4.45 -0.78
N ALA A 68 -7.28 -3.61 -1.69
CA ALA A 68 -8.48 -3.91 -2.48
C ALA A 68 -8.31 -5.20 -3.30
N GLY A 69 -7.17 -5.37 -3.97
CA GLY A 69 -6.90 -6.59 -4.74
C GLY A 69 -6.75 -7.84 -3.87
N ASP A 70 -6.19 -7.72 -2.67
CA ASP A 70 -6.10 -8.82 -1.69
C ASP A 70 -7.50 -9.26 -1.21
N ILE A 71 -8.36 -8.30 -0.87
CA ILE A 71 -9.76 -8.56 -0.48
C ILE A 71 -10.49 -9.31 -1.61
N ILE A 72 -10.36 -8.85 -2.85
CA ILE A 72 -11.01 -9.50 -4.01
C ILE A 72 -10.54 -10.95 -4.17
N ARG A 73 -9.23 -11.19 -4.05
CA ARG A 73 -8.64 -12.55 -4.16
C ARG A 73 -9.16 -13.48 -3.07
N THR A 74 -9.35 -12.98 -1.85
CA THR A 74 -9.73 -13.82 -0.70
C THR A 74 -11.17 -14.26 -0.73
N VAL A 75 -12.08 -13.42 -1.23
CA VAL A 75 -13.51 -13.75 -1.37
C VAL A 75 -13.75 -14.87 -2.41
N VAL A 76 -12.88 -14.99 -3.42
CA VAL A 76 -13.14 -15.83 -4.61
C VAL A 76 -12.57 -17.25 -4.50
N VAL A 77 -11.62 -17.50 -3.59
CA VAL A 77 -10.88 -18.77 -3.57
C VAL A 77 -11.45 -19.77 -2.54
N ALA A 78 -12.56 -19.42 -1.87
CA ALA A 78 -13.05 -20.09 -0.67
C ALA A 78 -14.29 -20.97 -0.87
N ASP A 79 -14.15 -22.10 -1.57
CA ASP A 79 -15.19 -23.16 -1.58
C ASP A 79 -14.86 -24.34 -0.63
N SER A 80 -13.61 -24.45 -0.14
CA SER A 80 -13.11 -25.55 0.70
C SER A 80 -12.37 -25.02 1.93
N LEU A 81 -12.67 -25.58 3.12
CA LEU A 81 -12.04 -25.24 4.41
C LEU A 81 -10.50 -25.26 4.38
N GLN A 82 -9.89 -26.17 3.60
CA GLN A 82 -8.43 -26.26 3.50
C GLN A 82 -7.84 -25.12 2.67
N ASN A 83 -8.50 -24.75 1.56
CA ASN A 83 -8.07 -23.62 0.72
C ASN A 83 -8.28 -22.30 1.46
N VAL A 84 -9.39 -22.17 2.21
CA VAL A 84 -9.67 -21.03 3.10
C VAL A 84 -8.57 -20.85 4.14
N ALA A 85 -8.09 -21.94 4.76
CA ALA A 85 -7.03 -21.86 5.77
C ALA A 85 -5.70 -21.36 5.18
N ILE A 86 -5.30 -21.87 4.00
CA ILE A 86 -4.07 -21.43 3.33
C ILE A 86 -4.18 -19.95 2.90
N LEU A 87 -5.31 -19.55 2.32
CA LEU A 87 -5.56 -18.15 1.96
C LEU A 87 -5.55 -17.24 3.18
N GLY A 88 -6.27 -17.61 4.24
CA GLY A 88 -6.32 -16.85 5.47
C GLY A 88 -4.92 -16.62 6.06
N LEU A 89 -4.06 -17.65 6.00
CA LEU A 89 -2.67 -17.52 6.39
C LEU A 89 -1.89 -16.52 5.52
N ILE A 90 -2.05 -16.58 4.20
CA ILE A 90 -1.40 -15.65 3.25
C ILE A 90 -1.82 -14.20 3.54
N VAL A 91 -3.11 -13.95 3.78
CA VAL A 91 -3.65 -12.62 4.11
C VAL A 91 -3.09 -12.11 5.42
N VAL A 92 -3.02 -12.95 6.45
CA VAL A 92 -2.46 -12.59 7.76
C VAL A 92 -0.98 -12.22 7.62
N ILE A 93 -0.20 -13.02 6.90
CA ILE A 93 1.21 -12.74 6.65
C ILE A 93 1.37 -11.40 5.90
N ARG A 94 0.55 -11.17 4.87
CA ARG A 94 0.60 -9.93 4.07
C ARG A 94 0.23 -8.71 4.90
N ALA A 95 -0.86 -8.76 5.66
CA ALA A 95 -1.27 -7.69 6.55
C ALA A 95 -0.18 -7.37 7.58
N PHE A 96 0.42 -8.40 8.18
CA PHE A 96 1.50 -8.23 9.14
C PHE A 96 2.74 -7.59 8.52
N LEU A 97 3.25 -8.11 7.41
CA LEU A 97 4.43 -7.56 6.73
C LEU A 97 4.19 -6.13 6.25
N SER A 98 3.02 -5.86 5.68
CA SER A 98 2.67 -4.53 5.19
C SER A 98 2.58 -3.51 6.32
N VAL A 99 2.02 -3.88 7.48
CA VAL A 99 1.95 -3.01 8.68
C VAL A 99 3.33 -2.80 9.31
N MET A 100 4.17 -3.83 9.35
CA MET A 100 5.54 -3.72 9.88
C MET A 100 6.41 -2.79 9.03
N LEU A 101 6.34 -2.89 7.70
CA LEU A 101 7.03 -1.99 6.79
C LEU A 101 6.57 -0.54 6.95
N GLN A 102 5.26 -0.30 7.07
CA GLN A 102 4.74 1.03 7.36
C GLN A 102 5.26 1.57 8.70
N TYR A 103 5.32 0.72 9.74
CA TYR A 103 5.82 1.10 11.05
C TYR A 103 7.29 1.52 11.01
N GLU A 104 8.14 0.77 10.31
CA GLU A 104 9.56 1.11 10.14
C GLU A 104 9.73 2.45 9.40
N ILE A 105 8.93 2.68 8.36
CA ILE A 105 9.02 3.90 7.53
C ILE A 105 8.47 5.13 8.26
N GLU A 106 7.45 4.99 9.09
CA GLU A 106 6.71 6.11 9.71
C GLU A 106 7.08 6.34 11.19
N GLY A 107 7.68 5.33 11.83
CA GLY A 107 8.00 5.30 13.26
C GLY A 107 6.77 5.38 14.17
N GLN A 108 5.56 5.22 13.61
CA GLN A 108 4.28 5.40 14.27
C GLN A 108 3.30 4.36 13.71
N LEU A 109 2.47 3.80 14.57
CA LEU A 109 1.45 2.84 14.13
C LEU A 109 0.37 3.55 13.30
N PRO A 110 -0.21 2.91 12.27
CA PRO A 110 -1.20 3.54 11.39
C PRO A 110 -2.43 4.04 12.17
N TRP A 111 -2.81 3.38 13.27
CA TRP A 111 -3.90 3.82 14.15
C TRP A 111 -3.58 5.05 15.00
N GLN A 112 -2.32 5.49 15.08
CA GLN A 112 -1.92 6.71 15.81
C GLN A 112 -1.92 7.97 14.94
N ARG A 113 -2.03 7.84 13.61
CA ARG A 113 -1.97 8.96 12.65
C ARG A 113 -3.09 10.00 12.83
N GLN A 114 -4.24 9.62 13.38
CA GLN A 114 -5.41 10.51 13.46
C GLN A 114 -5.42 11.47 14.66
N ARG A 115 -4.46 11.39 15.60
CA ARG A 115 -4.51 12.21 16.83
C ARG A 115 -3.81 13.58 16.75
N LYS A 116 -3.28 13.97 15.58
CA LYS A 116 -2.61 15.28 15.37
C LYS A 116 -3.37 16.23 14.42
N GLY A 117 -4.69 16.14 14.41
CA GLY A 117 -5.57 17.05 13.64
C GLY A 117 -6.36 18.07 14.46
N ASN A 118 -6.41 17.96 15.79
CA ASN A 118 -7.40 18.70 16.58
C ASN A 118 -6.86 19.31 17.88
N ALA A 119 -5.77 20.07 17.78
CA ALA A 119 -5.28 20.92 18.87
C ALA A 119 -4.92 22.31 18.32
N LYS A 120 -5.95 23.06 17.92
CA LYS A 120 -6.05 24.53 18.04
C LYS A 120 -7.33 25.02 17.38
N VAL A 121 -8.36 25.20 18.20
CA VAL A 121 -9.27 26.35 18.12
C VAL A 121 -9.38 26.89 19.53
#